data_AF-B7QI33-F1
#
_entry.id   AF-B7QI33-F1
#
_cell.length_a   1.000
_cell.length_b   1.000
_cell.length_c   1.000
_cell.angle_alpha   90.00
_cell.angle_beta   90.00
_cell.angle_gamma   90.00
#
_symmetry.space_group_name_H-M   'P 1'
#
loop_
_entity.id
_entity.type
_entity.pdbx_description
1 polymer ?
#
loop_
_entity_poly.entity_id
_entity_poly.type
_entity_poly.pdbx_seq_one_letter_code
_entity_poly.pdbx_strand_id
1 'polypeptide(L)'
;MVLATEMTKHFEHLSKFLNAFQKPIQEDEAFESEAMPDHGDSGLRSAENIILIKRMLIKCSDVSNPARPIQLCSQWASRIAEEYCAQTDEEKRRGLPVVMPAFDRATCSIANSQTGFINYFVRDMFRAWSGKCRLNFPLVSKRLSFCATSL
;
A
#
# COMPACT_ATOMS: atom_id res chain seq x y z
N MET A 1 0.08 -15.00 -10.19
CA MET A 1 0.74 -14.05 -9.25
C MET A 1 0.74 -12.63 -9.79
N VAL A 2 1.09 -12.38 -11.06
CA VAL A 2 1.07 -11.03 -11.68
C VAL A 2 -0.29 -10.32 -11.54
N LEU A 3 -1.41 -11.04 -11.72
CA LEU A 3 -2.76 -10.46 -11.54
C LEU A 3 -3.01 -9.82 -10.16
N ALA A 4 -2.18 -10.08 -9.15
CA ALA A 4 -2.32 -9.44 -7.84
C ALA A 4 -1.88 -7.97 -7.83
N THR A 5 -1.09 -7.52 -8.81
CA THR A 5 -0.65 -6.12 -8.93
C THR A 5 -1.79 -5.21 -9.38
N GLU A 6 -2.81 -5.76 -10.07
CA GLU A 6 -3.95 -4.99 -10.58
C GLU A 6 -4.63 -4.13 -9.50
N MET A 7 -4.77 -2.84 -9.78
CA MET A 7 -5.33 -1.89 -8.81
C MET A 7 -6.87 -1.91 -8.74
N THR A 8 -7.56 -2.30 -9.80
CA THR A 8 -9.03 -2.47 -9.81
C THR A 8 -9.49 -3.54 -8.82
N LYS A 9 -8.63 -4.52 -8.54
CA LYS A 9 -8.84 -5.62 -7.58
C LYS A 9 -8.19 -5.38 -6.22
N HIS A 10 -7.73 -4.15 -5.95
CA HIS A 10 -6.97 -3.84 -4.74
C HIS A 10 -7.73 -4.21 -3.46
N PHE A 11 -8.95 -3.70 -3.31
CA PHE A 11 -9.76 -3.93 -2.11
C PHE A 11 -10.20 -5.39 -2.01
N GLU A 12 -10.49 -6.06 -3.12
CA GLU A 12 -10.82 -7.48 -3.12
C GLU A 12 -9.67 -8.33 -2.55
N HIS A 13 -8.44 -8.05 -2.97
CA HIS A 13 -7.25 -8.74 -2.45
C HIS A 13 -6.99 -8.42 -0.97
N LEU A 14 -7.13 -7.15 -0.57
CA LEU A 14 -6.97 -6.74 0.81
C LEU A 14 -8.02 -7.40 1.72
N SER A 15 -9.31 -7.35 1.36
CA SER A 15 -10.38 -7.97 2.14
C SER A 15 -10.22 -9.48 2.28
N LYS A 16 -9.83 -10.18 1.21
CA LYS A 16 -9.55 -11.63 1.27
C LYS A 16 -8.41 -11.94 2.25
N PHE A 17 -7.34 -11.14 2.23
CA PHE A 17 -6.24 -11.27 3.17
C PHE A 17 -6.69 -11.00 4.60
N LEU A 18 -7.45 -9.92 4.84
CA LEU A 18 -7.97 -9.59 6.16
C LEU A 18 -8.89 -10.67 6.70
N ASN A 19 -9.83 -11.18 5.91
CA ASN A 19 -10.75 -12.24 6.37
C ASN A 19 -10.03 -13.54 6.73
N ALA A 20 -8.94 -13.87 6.05
CA ALA A 20 -8.15 -15.07 6.33
C ALA A 20 -7.25 -14.91 7.57
N PHE A 21 -6.83 -13.68 7.91
CA PHE A 21 -5.77 -13.47 8.88
C PHE A 21 -6.10 -12.51 10.04
N GLN A 22 -7.05 -11.58 9.94
CA GLN A 22 -7.53 -10.81 11.09
C GLN A 22 -8.60 -11.61 11.84
N LYS A 23 -8.38 -11.83 13.15
CA LYS A 23 -9.48 -12.08 14.07
C LYS A 23 -10.15 -10.73 14.38
N PRO A 24 -11.47 -10.70 14.70
CA PRO A 24 -12.12 -9.47 15.14
C PRO A 24 -11.32 -8.85 16.29
N ILE A 25 -11.11 -7.54 16.21
CA ILE A 25 -10.49 -6.75 17.27
C ILE A 25 -11.45 -6.81 18.45
N GLN A 26 -11.14 -7.61 19.46
CA GLN A 26 -11.70 -7.37 20.79
C GLN A 26 -10.89 -6.22 21.37
N GLU A 27 -11.51 -5.06 21.44
CA GLU A 27 -11.09 -3.99 22.33
C GLU A 27 -11.27 -4.51 23.75
N ASP A 28 -10.18 -4.80 24.46
CA ASP A 28 -10.16 -4.74 25.92
C ASP A 28 -8.72 -4.52 26.39
N GLU A 29 -8.56 -3.49 27.21
CA GLU A 29 -7.33 -3.13 27.91
C GLU A 29 -7.01 -4.18 28.99
N ALA A 30 -5.74 -4.61 29.06
CA ALA A 30 -4.94 -4.64 30.29
C ALA A 30 -3.62 -5.38 30.05
N PHE A 31 -2.56 -4.77 30.55
CA PHE A 31 -1.21 -5.30 30.62
C PHE A 31 -1.14 -6.44 31.64
N GLU A 32 -0.64 -7.61 31.24
CA GLU A 32 0.18 -8.44 32.12
C GLU A 32 1.12 -9.32 31.29
N SER A 33 2.38 -9.36 31.75
CA SER A 33 3.41 -10.26 31.26
C SER A 33 3.05 -11.69 31.59
N GLU A 34 3.17 -12.62 30.63
CA GLU A 34 3.83 -13.92 30.83
C GLU A 34 3.85 -14.75 29.55
N ALA A 35 4.94 -15.50 29.40
CA ALA A 35 5.15 -16.64 28.50
C ALA A 35 4.64 -16.54 27.05
N MET A 36 5.59 -16.38 26.13
CA MET A 36 5.43 -16.63 24.69
C MET A 36 4.74 -17.97 24.43
N PRO A 37 3.49 -17.99 23.93
CA PRO A 37 2.91 -19.22 23.44
C PRO A 37 3.57 -19.52 22.09
N ASP A 38 4.26 -20.65 22.02
CA ASP A 38 4.53 -21.37 20.77
C ASP A 38 3.18 -21.83 20.20
N HIS A 39 2.42 -20.89 19.63
CA HIS A 39 1.17 -21.18 18.95
C HIS A 39 1.47 -21.47 17.49
N GLY A 40 1.74 -22.75 17.28
CA GLY A 40 1.84 -23.49 16.03
C GLY A 40 1.33 -22.78 14.78
N ASP A 41 2.29 -22.58 13.89
CA ASP A 41 2.31 -22.35 12.44
C ASP A 41 1.27 -23.15 11.59
N SER A 42 0.29 -23.83 12.19
CA SER A 42 -0.66 -24.71 11.48
C SER A 42 -1.56 -23.95 10.49
N GLY A 43 -1.96 -22.72 10.84
CA GLY A 43 -2.82 -21.89 9.98
C GLY A 43 -2.11 -21.29 8.77
N LEU A 44 -0.79 -21.07 8.80
CA LEU A 44 -0.05 -20.41 7.72
C LEU A 44 0.25 -21.34 6.53
N ARG A 45 0.23 -22.65 6.77
CA ARG A 45 0.74 -23.68 5.85
C ARG A 45 -0.28 -24.22 4.85
N SER A 46 -1.55 -23.79 4.92
CA SER A 46 -2.52 -24.19 3.89
C SER A 46 -2.11 -23.61 2.53
N ALA A 47 -2.33 -24.38 1.46
CA ALA A 47 -1.98 -23.93 0.11
C ALA A 47 -2.69 -22.61 -0.24
N GLU A 48 -3.92 -22.42 0.22
CA GLU A 48 -4.71 -21.20 0.04
C GLU A 48 -4.10 -20.01 0.79
N ASN A 49 -3.69 -20.19 2.06
CA ASN A 49 -3.09 -19.13 2.85
C ASN A 49 -1.72 -18.73 2.30
N ILE A 50 -0.92 -19.68 1.83
CA ILE A 50 0.34 -19.40 1.13
C ILE A 50 0.10 -18.55 -0.12
N ILE A 51 -0.96 -18.84 -0.88
CA ILE A 51 -1.32 -18.04 -2.07
C ILE A 51 -1.71 -16.61 -1.67
N LEU A 52 -2.55 -16.45 -0.64
CA LEU A 52 -2.96 -15.14 -0.15
C LEU A 52 -1.76 -14.31 0.33
N ILE A 53 -0.85 -14.91 1.08
CA ILE A 53 0.39 -14.27 1.54
C ILE A 53 1.25 -13.85 0.36
N LYS A 54 1.47 -14.72 -0.63
CA LYS A 54 2.27 -14.40 -1.83
C LYS A 54 1.65 -13.24 -2.62
N ARG A 55 0.32 -13.22 -2.79
CA ARG A 55 -0.38 -12.12 -3.49
C ARG A 55 -0.23 -10.80 -2.74
N MET A 56 -0.40 -10.83 -1.42
CA MET A 56 -0.26 -9.65 -0.57
C MET A 56 1.18 -9.12 -0.58
N LEU A 57 2.18 -10.00 -0.45
CA LEU A 57 3.60 -9.65 -0.53
C LEU A 57 3.93 -8.93 -1.86
N ILE A 58 3.49 -9.49 -2.98
CA ILE A 58 3.74 -8.90 -4.31
C ILE A 58 3.09 -7.52 -4.38
N LYS A 59 1.84 -7.39 -3.92
CA LYS A 59 1.14 -6.11 -3.95
C LYS A 59 1.78 -5.05 -3.06
N CYS A 60 2.18 -5.40 -1.84
CA CYS A 60 2.96 -4.51 -0.98
C CYS A 60 4.27 -4.08 -1.63
N SER A 61 4.94 -4.98 -2.35
CA SER A 61 6.19 -4.68 -3.04
C SER A 61 5.98 -3.68 -4.19
N ASP A 62 4.90 -3.87 -4.95
CA ASP A 62 4.54 -3.05 -6.12
C ASP A 62 4.28 -1.57 -5.75
N VAL A 63 3.54 -1.34 -4.65
CA VAL A 63 3.23 0.03 -4.17
C VAL A 63 4.07 0.46 -2.97
N SER A 64 5.30 -0.07 -2.84
CA SER A 64 6.19 0.17 -1.69
C SER A 64 6.87 1.54 -1.67
N ASN A 65 6.80 2.31 -2.76
CA ASN A 65 7.57 3.54 -2.92
C ASN A 65 7.36 4.55 -1.78
N PRO A 66 6.12 4.80 -1.29
CA PRO A 66 5.86 5.63 -0.12
C PRO A 66 6.55 5.19 1.18
N ALA A 67 6.89 3.91 1.31
CA ALA A 67 7.54 3.34 2.49
C ALA A 67 9.08 3.29 2.39
N ARG A 68 9.66 3.82 1.31
CA ARG A 68 11.12 3.92 1.12
C ARG A 68 11.68 5.16 1.86
N PRO A 69 13.00 5.25 2.08
CA PRO A 69 13.64 6.50 2.52
C PRO A 69 13.23 7.68 1.64
N ILE A 70 13.11 8.87 2.23
CA ILE A 70 12.51 10.06 1.57
C ILE A 70 13.12 10.39 0.21
N GLN A 71 14.43 10.28 0.07
CA GLN A 71 15.14 10.55 -1.18
C GLN A 71 14.66 9.64 -2.32
N LEU A 72 14.39 8.37 -2.01
CA LEU A 72 13.83 7.43 -2.97
C LEU A 72 12.33 7.67 -3.16
N CYS A 73 11.59 7.96 -2.08
CA CYS A 73 10.16 8.26 -2.18
C CYS A 73 9.91 9.41 -3.16
N SER A 74 10.68 10.50 -3.01
CA SER A 74 10.61 11.69 -3.86
C SER A 74 10.92 11.38 -5.32
N GLN A 75 12.02 10.66 -5.59
CA GLN A 75 12.37 10.28 -6.95
C GLN A 75 11.27 9.44 -7.63
N TRP A 76 10.67 8.49 -6.91
CA TRP A 76 9.58 7.68 -7.46
C TRP A 76 8.29 8.48 -7.64
N ALA A 77 7.96 9.38 -6.72
CA ALA A 77 6.82 10.27 -6.84
C ALA A 77 6.93 11.21 -8.05
N SER A 78 8.12 11.79 -8.29
CA SER A 78 8.36 12.62 -9.48
C SER A 78 8.27 11.80 -10.77
N ARG A 79 8.81 10.58 -10.81
CA ARG A 79 8.75 9.72 -12.00
C ARG A 79 7.32 9.36 -12.39
N ILE A 80 6.49 8.94 -11.42
CA ILE A 80 5.11 8.57 -11.72
C ILE A 80 4.25 9.79 -12.08
N ALA A 81 4.50 10.95 -11.45
CA ALA A 81 3.83 12.19 -11.80
C ALA A 81 4.19 12.63 -13.23
N GLU A 82 5.46 12.52 -13.64
CA GLU A 82 5.88 12.83 -15.01
C GLU A 82 5.21 11.90 -16.03
N GLU A 83 5.12 10.60 -15.75
CA GLU A 83 4.42 9.63 -16.61
C GLU A 83 2.94 9.99 -16.79
N TYR A 84 2.24 10.33 -15.70
CA TYR A 84 0.83 10.73 -15.75
C TYR A 84 0.59 12.09 -16.41
N CYS A 85 1.51 13.05 -16.22
CA CYS A 85 1.46 14.33 -16.94
C CYS A 85 1.67 14.11 -18.45
N ALA A 86 2.65 13.30 -18.84
CA ALA A 86 2.89 12.97 -20.24
C ALA A 86 1.70 12.25 -20.89
N GLN A 87 1.05 11.34 -20.18
CA GLN A 87 -0.19 10.71 -20.65
C GLN A 87 -1.30 11.75 -20.84
N THR A 88 -1.54 12.62 -19.86
CA THR A 88 -2.56 13.68 -19.92
C THR A 88 -2.30 14.64 -21.09
N ASP A 89 -1.04 15.02 -21.32
CA ASP A 89 -0.64 15.88 -22.43
C ASP A 89 -0.95 15.20 -23.78
N GLU A 90 -0.67 13.91 -23.91
CA GLU A 90 -0.94 13.14 -25.12
C GLU A 90 -2.45 12.91 -25.36
N GLU A 91 -3.22 12.67 -24.31
CA GLU A 91 -4.69 12.57 -24.36
C GLU A 91 -5.29 13.86 -24.92
N LYS A 92 -4.88 15.02 -24.40
CA LYS A 92 -5.30 16.34 -24.91
C LYS A 92 -4.88 16.55 -26.35
N ARG A 93 -3.62 16.26 -26.69
CA ARG A 93 -3.09 16.45 -28.05
C ARG A 93 -3.85 15.63 -29.09
N ARG A 94 -4.32 14.44 -28.72
CA ARG A 94 -5.11 13.54 -29.58
C ARG A 94 -6.62 13.83 -29.54
N GLY A 95 -7.08 14.75 -28.69
CA GLY A 95 -8.51 14.98 -28.48
C GLY A 95 -9.22 13.79 -27.81
N LEU A 96 -8.51 12.99 -27.02
CA LEU A 96 -9.07 11.89 -26.25
C LEU A 96 -9.65 12.38 -24.91
N PRO A 97 -10.59 11.64 -24.31
CA PRO A 97 -11.04 11.92 -22.95
C PRO A 97 -9.85 11.84 -21.97
N VAL A 98 -9.65 12.89 -21.18
CA VAL A 98 -8.58 12.94 -20.16
C VAL A 98 -8.99 12.08 -18.97
N VAL A 99 -8.22 11.02 -18.68
CA VAL A 99 -8.55 10.07 -17.60
C VAL A 99 -7.98 10.49 -16.24
N MET A 100 -6.96 11.35 -16.24
CA MET A 100 -6.25 11.80 -15.03
C MET A 100 -6.15 13.34 -14.97
N PRO A 101 -7.28 14.07 -14.82
CA PRO A 101 -7.29 15.52 -14.88
C PRO A 101 -6.46 16.22 -13.79
N ALA A 102 -6.17 15.54 -12.67
CA ALA A 102 -5.30 16.06 -11.60
C ALA A 102 -3.81 16.08 -11.98
N PHE A 103 -3.42 15.44 -13.08
CA PHE A 103 -2.05 15.39 -13.61
C PHE A 103 -1.90 16.29 -14.83
N ASP A 104 -2.43 17.50 -14.74
CA ASP A 104 -2.12 18.59 -15.67
C ASP A 104 -0.80 19.25 -15.24
N ARG A 105 0.18 19.36 -16.15
CA ARG A 105 1.51 19.91 -15.84
C ARG A 105 1.49 21.32 -15.24
N ALA A 106 0.47 22.12 -15.55
CA ALA A 106 0.34 23.47 -15.03
C ALA A 106 -0.22 23.53 -13.60
N THR A 107 -0.92 22.50 -13.14
CA THR A 107 -1.65 22.52 -11.85
C THR A 107 -1.41 21.30 -10.96
N CYS A 108 -0.66 20.30 -11.43
CA CYS A 108 -0.40 19.05 -10.71
C CYS A 108 0.33 19.32 -9.39
N SER A 109 -0.24 18.81 -8.29
CA SER A 109 0.40 18.78 -6.99
C SER A 109 0.84 17.36 -6.65
N ILE A 110 2.14 17.10 -6.75
CA ILE A 110 2.73 15.80 -6.40
C ILE A 110 2.42 15.48 -4.93
N ALA A 111 2.62 16.44 -4.02
CA ALA A 111 2.28 16.34 -2.59
C ALA A 111 0.87 15.80 -2.34
N ASN A 112 -0.14 16.46 -2.92
CA ASN A 112 -1.54 16.08 -2.74
C ASN A 112 -1.84 14.71 -3.35
N SER A 113 -1.27 14.41 -4.51
CA SER A 113 -1.44 13.10 -5.16
C SER A 113 -0.88 11.96 -4.31
N GLN A 114 0.30 12.15 -3.70
CA GLN A 114 0.94 11.15 -2.85
C GLN A 114 0.21 10.99 -1.52
N THR A 115 -0.25 12.09 -0.91
CA THR A 115 -1.10 12.05 0.29
C THR A 115 -2.39 11.25 0.03
N GLY A 116 -3.07 11.52 -1.10
CA GLY A 116 -4.26 10.78 -1.50
C GLY A 116 -3.98 9.29 -1.70
N PHE A 117 -2.94 8.96 -2.48
CA PHE A 117 -2.55 7.58 -2.74
C PHE A 117 -2.21 6.80 -1.47
N ILE A 118 -1.43 7.42 -0.56
CA ILE A 118 -1.05 6.80 0.71
C ILE A 118 -2.27 6.51 1.57
N ASN A 119 -3.16 7.49 1.72
CA ASN A 119 -4.32 7.37 2.59
C ASN A 119 -5.35 6.38 2.04
N TYR A 120 -5.56 6.35 0.73
CA TYR A 120 -6.64 5.55 0.14
C TYR A 120 -6.22 4.11 -0.19
N PHE A 121 -4.96 3.86 -0.56
CA PHE A 121 -4.52 2.53 -1.00
C PHE A 121 -3.43 1.92 -0.11
N VAL A 122 -2.47 2.71 0.36
CA VAL A 122 -1.23 2.14 0.93
C VAL A 122 -1.36 1.86 2.42
N ARG A 123 -1.97 2.78 3.19
CA ARG A 123 -1.93 2.77 4.66
C ARG A 123 -2.53 1.49 5.25
N ASP A 124 -3.76 1.17 4.90
CA ASP A 124 -4.46 0.00 5.47
C ASP A 124 -3.87 -1.31 4.95
N MET A 125 -3.40 -1.30 3.71
CA MET A 125 -2.72 -2.44 3.12
C MET A 125 -1.41 -2.79 3.86
N PHE A 126 -0.57 -1.79 4.17
CA PHE A 126 0.66 -2.01 4.95
C PHE A 126 0.38 -2.31 6.43
N ARG A 127 -0.69 -1.76 7.01
CA ARG A 127 -1.17 -2.14 8.36
C ARG A 127 -1.48 -3.64 8.41
N ALA A 128 -2.34 -4.09 7.50
CA ALA A 128 -2.75 -5.50 7.38
C ALA A 128 -1.55 -6.44 7.26
N TRP A 129 -0.62 -6.12 6.36
CA TRP A 129 0.58 -6.91 6.12
C TRP A 129 1.51 -6.97 7.34
N SER A 130 1.73 -5.83 7.99
CA SER A 130 2.67 -5.73 9.11
C SER A 130 2.25 -6.49 10.36
N GLY A 131 0.94 -6.54 10.66
CA GLY A 131 0.39 -7.27 11.79
C GLY A 131 0.60 -8.78 11.71
N LYS A 132 1.04 -9.31 10.55
CA LYS A 132 1.32 -10.74 10.35
C LYS A 132 2.79 -11.08 10.25
N CYS A 133 3.62 -10.22 9.66
CA CYS A 133 5.00 -10.56 9.33
C CYS A 133 6.05 -10.14 10.37
N ARG A 134 5.67 -9.83 11.63
CA ARG A 134 6.57 -9.19 12.63
C ARG A 134 7.37 -8.01 12.04
N LEU A 135 6.80 -7.34 11.03
CA LEU A 135 7.44 -6.18 10.43
C LEU A 135 7.31 -5.01 11.40
N ASN A 136 8.35 -4.17 11.48
CA ASN A 136 8.33 -2.96 12.28
C ASN A 136 7.37 -1.93 11.65
N PHE A 137 6.07 -2.12 11.88
CA PHE A 137 5.02 -1.22 11.40
C PHE A 137 5.25 0.24 11.84
N PRO A 138 5.71 0.53 13.08
CA PRO A 138 6.08 1.89 13.46
C PRO A 138 7.05 2.56 12.51
N LEU A 139 8.07 1.85 12.00
CA LEU A 139 9.02 2.38 11.02
C LEU A 139 8.35 2.66 9.67
N VAL A 140 7.52 1.72 9.17
CA VAL A 140 6.78 1.88 7.91
C VAL A 140 5.80 3.05 8.01
N SER A 141 5.03 3.12 9.10
CA SER A 141 4.07 4.19 9.38
C SER A 141 4.75 5.56 9.41
N LYS A 142 5.90 5.68 10.09
CA LYS A 142 6.71 6.92 10.09
C LYS A 142 7.13 7.34 8.68
N ARG A 143 7.57 6.40 7.85
CA ARG A 143 7.97 6.70 6.46
C ARG A 143 6.78 7.13 5.59
N LEU A 144 5.64 6.46 5.72
CA LEU A 144 4.40 6.83 5.01
C LEU A 144 3.95 8.24 5.40
N SER A 145 3.93 8.56 6.70
CA SER A 145 3.56 9.90 7.17
C SER A 145 4.54 10.96 6.67
N PHE A 146 5.85 10.69 6.75
CA PHE A 146 6.86 11.63 6.29
C PHE A 146 6.79 11.86 4.77
N CYS A 147 6.57 10.81 3.98
CA CYS A 147 6.42 10.98 2.54
C CYS A 147 5.13 11.75 2.16
N ALA A 148 4.05 11.60 2.92
CA ALA A 148 2.84 12.39 2.71
C ALA A 148 3.01 13.89 3.02
N THR A 149 3.88 14.25 3.97
CA THR A 149 4.05 15.64 4.43
C THR A 149 5.24 16.38 3.83
N SER A 150 6.13 15.70 3.10
CA SER A 150 7.44 16.25 2.70
C SER A 150 7.73 16.20 1.21
N LEU A 151 6.75 15.82 0.40
CA LEU A 151 6.74 15.98 -1.06
C LEU A 151 5.89 17.19 -1.44
#